data_AF-A0A2D6GL38-F1
#
_entry.id   AF-A0A2D6GL38-F1
#
_cell.length_a   1.000
_cell.length_b   1.000
_cell.length_c   1.000
_cell.angle_alpha   90.00
_cell.angle_beta   90.00
_cell.angle_gamma   90.00
#
_symmetry.space_group_name_H-M   'P 1'
#
loop_
_entity.id
_entity.type
_entity.pdbx_description
1 polymer ?
#
loop_
_entity_poly.entity_id
_entity_poly.type
_entity_poly.pdbx_seq_one_letter_code
_entity_poly.pdbx_strand_id
1 'polypeptide(L)'
;MPQVKRSLSVIYAANPFGADHESSEHDASYKAYPERMEQIGLTNPQEKLALNKEMMRFAMVTQHLSSAVDSLSVCAFIFGASFQLYDADQLVEVVNAVTGWDTDITEILAVGERRLNMLRAFNSREGIGRESDTLPKKMFKRPLEGGRSDGYVLDEKEWEAALEDYYRLCDWNVETGHPSLNKLESLGLGWVVAENQALSQVVS
;
A
#
# COMPACT_ATOMS: atom_id res chain seq x y z
N MET A 1 -10.62 9.06 6.88
CA MET A 1 -10.24 10.03 7.93
C MET A 1 -8.92 9.59 8.54
N PRO A 2 -7.79 10.15 8.09
CA PRO A 2 -6.44 9.76 8.51
C PRO A 2 -6.18 9.77 10.02
N GLN A 3 -6.77 10.70 10.77
CA GLN A 3 -6.58 10.77 12.23
C GLN A 3 -7.21 9.58 12.97
N VAL A 4 -8.16 8.88 12.33
CA VAL A 4 -8.87 7.72 12.90
C VAL A 4 -8.37 6.40 12.31
N LYS A 5 -8.08 6.40 11.01
CA LYS A 5 -7.55 5.29 10.22
C LYS A 5 -6.13 5.68 9.82
N ARG A 6 -5.18 5.44 10.72
CA ARG A 6 -3.87 6.08 10.67
C ARG A 6 -3.01 5.50 9.57
N SER A 7 -3.16 4.22 9.20
CA SER A 7 -2.39 3.69 8.07
C SER A 7 -2.74 4.38 6.74
N LEU A 8 -4.00 4.78 6.54
CA LEU A 8 -4.41 5.59 5.38
C LEU A 8 -3.69 6.94 5.26
N SER A 9 -3.19 7.48 6.38
CA SER A 9 -2.41 8.71 6.34
C SER A 9 -1.12 8.53 5.54
N VAL A 10 -0.48 7.36 5.64
CA VAL A 10 0.72 7.01 4.88
C VAL A 10 0.34 6.65 3.45
N ILE A 11 -0.74 5.91 3.24
CA ILE A 11 -1.22 5.55 1.89
C ILE A 11 -1.60 6.80 1.08
N TYR A 12 -2.31 7.76 1.66
CA TYR A 12 -2.61 9.01 0.95
C TYR A 12 -1.37 9.80 0.54
N ALA A 13 -0.29 9.69 1.29
CA ALA A 13 0.96 10.38 0.99
C ALA A 13 1.76 9.61 -0.08
N ALA A 14 2.00 8.32 0.13
CA ALA A 14 2.99 7.54 -0.62
C ALA A 14 2.43 6.74 -1.81
N ASN A 15 1.10 6.67 -1.97
CA ASN A 15 0.50 5.91 -3.06
C ASN A 15 0.93 6.48 -4.43
N PRO A 16 1.56 5.68 -5.32
CA PRO A 16 2.16 6.20 -6.56
C PRO A 16 1.20 6.86 -7.54
N PHE A 17 -0.10 6.65 -7.40
CA PHE A 17 -1.13 7.25 -8.25
C PHE A 17 -2.00 8.30 -7.53
N GLY A 18 -1.53 8.79 -6.37
CA GLY A 18 -2.12 9.88 -5.62
C GLY A 18 -2.98 9.44 -4.43
N ALA A 19 -3.54 10.43 -3.73
CA ALA A 19 -4.32 10.21 -2.51
C ALA A 19 -5.65 9.50 -2.81
N ASP A 20 -5.64 8.18 -2.71
CA ASP A 20 -6.79 7.31 -2.95
C ASP A 20 -7.10 6.46 -1.70
N HIS A 21 -8.39 6.21 -1.47
CA HIS A 21 -8.88 5.55 -0.25
C HIS A 21 -9.26 4.09 -0.47
N GLU A 22 -9.41 3.68 -1.73
CA GLU A 22 -9.69 2.31 -2.15
C GLU A 22 -8.37 1.57 -2.47
N SER A 23 -7.23 2.26 -2.40
CA SER A 23 -5.92 1.67 -2.69
C SER A 23 -5.38 0.80 -1.56
N SER A 24 -5.96 0.77 -0.37
CA SER A 24 -5.60 -0.17 0.69
C SER A 24 -6.77 -0.42 1.62
N GLU A 25 -6.70 -1.50 2.39
CA GLU A 25 -7.71 -1.75 3.42
C GLU A 25 -7.61 -0.75 4.58
N HIS A 26 -8.72 -0.60 5.30
CA HIS A 26 -8.85 0.35 6.41
C HIS A 26 -8.50 -0.29 7.74
N ASP A 27 -7.79 0.39 8.65
CA ASP A 27 -7.21 -0.17 9.89
C ASP A 27 -8.14 -1.11 10.69
N ALA A 28 -9.43 -0.77 10.79
CA ALA A 28 -10.42 -1.56 11.54
C ALA A 28 -10.69 -2.94 10.91
N SER A 29 -10.48 -3.10 9.60
CA SER A 29 -10.69 -4.38 8.92
C SER A 29 -9.69 -5.44 9.37
N TYR A 30 -8.48 -5.06 9.77
CA TYR A 30 -7.46 -6.03 10.20
C TYR A 30 -7.97 -6.93 11.34
N LYS A 31 -8.66 -6.34 12.32
CA LYS A 31 -9.26 -7.09 13.42
C LYS A 31 -10.64 -7.67 13.08
N ALA A 32 -11.39 -7.04 12.18
CA ALA A 32 -12.77 -7.42 11.90
C ALA A 32 -12.89 -8.66 10.99
N TYR A 33 -11.86 -8.96 10.19
CA TYR A 33 -11.88 -10.07 9.21
C TYR A 33 -10.63 -10.96 9.32
N PRO A 34 -10.34 -11.57 10.49
CA PRO A 34 -9.07 -12.24 10.75
C PRO A 34 -8.79 -13.42 9.79
N GLU A 35 -9.81 -14.24 9.48
CA GLU A 35 -9.66 -15.40 8.58
C GLU A 35 -9.28 -14.97 7.16
N ARG A 36 -9.89 -13.88 6.65
CA ARG A 36 -9.58 -13.33 5.32
C ARG A 36 -8.23 -12.62 5.28
N MET A 37 -7.84 -11.97 6.37
CA MET A 37 -6.52 -11.35 6.50
C MET A 37 -5.41 -12.41 6.53
N GLU A 38 -5.67 -13.58 7.13
CA GLU A 38 -4.72 -14.70 7.15
C GLU A 38 -4.42 -15.25 5.74
N GLN A 39 -5.40 -15.24 4.82
CA GLN A 39 -5.20 -15.65 3.41
C GLN A 39 -4.08 -14.86 2.71
N ILE A 40 -3.91 -13.59 3.08
CA ILE A 40 -2.84 -12.71 2.56
C ILE A 40 -1.66 -12.57 3.53
N GLY A 41 -1.55 -13.47 4.52
CA GLY A 41 -0.44 -13.54 5.46
C GLY A 41 -0.46 -12.46 6.56
N LEU A 42 -1.61 -11.85 6.84
CA LEU A 42 -1.77 -10.84 7.89
C LEU A 42 -2.44 -11.46 9.13
N THR A 43 -1.67 -11.69 10.19
CA THR A 43 -2.11 -12.44 11.39
C THR A 43 -1.90 -11.71 12.72
N ASN A 44 -1.43 -10.46 12.68
CA ASN A 44 -1.07 -9.69 13.87
C ASN A 44 -1.86 -8.37 13.95
N PRO A 45 -3.20 -8.43 14.11
CA PRO A 45 -4.02 -7.23 14.17
C PRO A 45 -3.62 -6.34 15.36
N GLN A 46 -3.54 -5.04 15.12
CA GLN A 46 -3.06 -4.07 16.11
C GLN A 46 -4.19 -3.36 16.84
N GLU A 47 -3.83 -2.70 17.93
CA GLU A 47 -4.75 -1.84 18.68
C GLU A 47 -5.20 -0.62 17.87
N LYS A 48 -6.36 -0.08 18.23
CA LYS A 48 -6.91 1.11 17.58
C LYS A 48 -5.89 2.25 17.64
N LEU A 49 -5.73 2.97 16.53
CA LEU A 49 -4.78 4.09 16.38
C LEU A 49 -3.30 3.68 16.39
N ALA A 50 -2.96 2.39 16.32
CA ALA A 50 -1.58 2.01 16.07
C ALA A 50 -1.10 2.61 14.75
N LEU A 51 0.12 3.14 14.75
CA LEU A 51 0.83 3.63 13.57
C LEU A 51 2.28 3.16 13.66
N ASN A 52 2.44 1.84 13.61
CA ASN A 52 3.70 1.14 13.78
C ASN A 52 4.03 0.29 12.53
N LYS A 53 5.20 -0.36 12.54
CA LYS A 53 5.66 -1.22 11.44
C LYS A 53 4.65 -2.29 11.02
N GLU A 54 3.91 -2.90 11.95
CA GLU A 54 2.91 -3.91 11.61
C GLU A 54 1.71 -3.28 10.87
N MET A 55 1.28 -2.08 11.26
CA MET A 55 0.25 -1.35 10.52
C MET A 55 0.73 -0.91 9.12
N MET A 56 2.03 -0.63 8.95
CA MET A 56 2.61 -0.39 7.62
C MET A 56 2.67 -1.65 6.77
N ARG A 57 2.97 -2.80 7.38
CA ARG A 57 2.88 -4.11 6.71
C ARG A 57 1.45 -4.41 6.28
N PHE A 58 0.46 -4.21 7.15
CA PHE A 58 -0.96 -4.32 6.82
C PHE A 58 -1.34 -3.44 5.62
N ALA A 59 -0.96 -2.16 5.65
CA ALA A 59 -1.27 -1.22 4.59
C ALA A 59 -0.63 -1.64 3.25
N MET A 60 0.65 -2.01 3.27
CA MET A 60 1.38 -2.45 2.08
C MET A 60 0.78 -3.71 1.46
N VAL A 61 0.56 -4.77 2.25
CA VAL A 61 0.05 -6.05 1.72
C VAL A 61 -1.38 -5.88 1.16
N THR A 62 -2.23 -5.13 1.85
CA THR A 62 -3.59 -4.87 1.37
C THR A 62 -3.62 -3.94 0.16
N GLN A 63 -2.65 -3.04 0.03
CA GLN A 63 -2.46 -2.25 -1.19
C GLN A 63 -1.96 -3.09 -2.36
N HIS A 64 -1.15 -4.11 -2.13
CA HIS A 64 -0.79 -5.09 -3.17
C HIS A 64 -2.04 -5.82 -3.66
N LEU A 65 -2.90 -6.32 -2.77
CA LEU A 65 -4.15 -6.96 -3.18
C LEU A 65 -5.07 -5.98 -3.95
N SER A 66 -5.23 -4.75 -3.47
CA SER A 66 -6.06 -3.74 -4.12
C SER A 66 -5.53 -3.38 -5.52
N SER A 67 -4.21 -3.24 -5.67
CA SER A 67 -3.55 -3.01 -6.96
C SER A 67 -3.68 -4.21 -7.90
N ALA A 68 -3.69 -5.44 -7.39
CA ALA A 68 -3.93 -6.64 -8.18
C ALA A 68 -5.39 -6.71 -8.66
N VAL A 69 -6.36 -6.39 -7.80
CA VAL A 69 -7.79 -6.27 -8.14
C VAL A 69 -8.02 -5.27 -9.28
N ASP A 70 -7.37 -4.09 -9.21
CA ASP A 70 -7.41 -3.09 -10.28
C ASP A 70 -6.77 -3.63 -11.58
N SER A 71 -5.64 -4.31 -11.47
CA SER A 71 -4.94 -4.92 -12.62
C SER A 71 -5.78 -5.99 -13.33
N LEU A 72 -6.52 -6.79 -12.56
CA LEU A 72 -7.45 -7.81 -13.06
C LEU A 72 -8.77 -7.21 -13.55
N SER A 73 -8.99 -5.91 -13.33
CA SER A 73 -10.22 -5.19 -13.70
C SER A 73 -11.49 -5.80 -13.09
N VAL A 74 -11.39 -6.36 -11.88
CA VAL A 74 -12.53 -6.82 -11.09
C VAL A 74 -12.94 -5.76 -10.07
N CYS A 75 -14.18 -5.82 -9.58
CA CYS A 75 -14.69 -4.78 -8.69
C CYS A 75 -14.11 -4.90 -7.27
N ALA A 76 -13.57 -3.79 -6.73
CA ALA A 76 -13.04 -3.69 -5.37
C ALA A 76 -14.10 -3.85 -4.25
N PHE A 77 -15.39 -3.81 -4.58
CA PHE A 77 -16.48 -4.17 -3.65
C PHE A 77 -16.85 -5.65 -3.70
N ILE A 78 -16.39 -6.37 -4.72
CA ILE A 78 -16.70 -7.79 -4.92
C ILE A 78 -15.54 -8.66 -4.46
N PHE A 79 -14.29 -8.26 -4.68
CA PHE A 79 -13.11 -9.04 -4.27
C PHE A 79 -12.20 -8.24 -3.34
N GLY A 80 -11.76 -8.84 -2.25
CA GLY A 80 -10.79 -8.25 -1.32
C GLY A 80 -10.60 -9.07 -0.05
N ALA A 81 -9.89 -8.51 0.93
CA ALA A 81 -9.54 -9.22 2.17
C ALA A 81 -10.41 -8.82 3.38
N SER A 82 -11.46 -8.01 3.19
CA SER A 82 -12.29 -7.49 4.27
C SER A 82 -13.79 -7.71 4.05
N PHE A 83 -14.56 -6.64 3.85
CA PHE A 83 -16.03 -6.61 3.80
C PHE A 83 -16.61 -7.07 2.46
N GLN A 84 -15.76 -7.32 1.46
CA GLN A 84 -16.16 -7.64 0.10
C GLN A 84 -16.95 -8.94 0.00
N LEU A 85 -17.69 -9.14 -1.09
CA LEU A 85 -18.52 -10.34 -1.27
C LEU A 85 -17.68 -11.62 -1.29
N TYR A 86 -16.62 -11.64 -2.09
CA TYR A 86 -15.69 -12.74 -2.25
C TYR A 86 -14.32 -12.37 -1.67
N ASP A 87 -13.66 -13.38 -1.10
CA ASP A 87 -12.36 -13.22 -0.48
C ASP A 87 -11.19 -13.40 -1.46
N ALA A 88 -9.96 -13.37 -0.94
CA ALA A 88 -8.75 -13.40 -1.76
C ALA A 88 -8.50 -14.79 -2.38
N ASP A 89 -8.85 -15.87 -1.70
CA ASP A 89 -8.74 -17.23 -2.24
C ASP A 89 -9.73 -17.42 -3.39
N GLN A 90 -10.96 -16.91 -3.25
CA GLN A 90 -11.94 -16.93 -4.33
C GLN A 90 -11.52 -16.10 -5.54
N LEU A 91 -10.76 -15.01 -5.35
CA LEU A 91 -10.15 -14.28 -6.47
C LEU A 91 -9.17 -15.19 -7.25
N VAL A 92 -8.31 -15.93 -6.53
CA VAL A 92 -7.38 -16.90 -7.13
C VAL A 92 -8.14 -17.99 -7.92
N GLU A 93 -9.18 -18.57 -7.32
CA GLU A 93 -10.02 -19.58 -7.98
C GLU A 93 -10.62 -19.05 -9.30
N VAL A 94 -11.16 -17.83 -9.29
CA VAL A 94 -11.74 -17.19 -10.48
C VAL A 94 -10.67 -16.94 -11.53
N VAL A 95 -9.50 -16.43 -11.16
CA VAL A 95 -8.39 -16.21 -12.10
C VAL A 95 -8.00 -17.53 -12.77
N ASN A 96 -7.71 -18.58 -11.99
CA ASN A 96 -7.32 -19.88 -12.52
C ASN A 96 -8.40 -20.50 -13.41
N ALA A 97 -9.67 -20.40 -13.02
CA ALA A 97 -10.79 -20.94 -13.81
C ALA A 97 -10.97 -20.22 -15.15
N VAL A 98 -10.75 -18.90 -15.22
CA VAL A 98 -10.95 -18.10 -16.42
C VAL A 98 -9.74 -18.15 -17.37
N THR A 99 -8.52 -18.08 -16.83
CA THR A 99 -7.29 -17.99 -17.64
C THR A 99 -6.68 -19.35 -17.94
N GLY A 100 -7.01 -20.37 -17.15
CA GLY A 100 -6.34 -21.68 -17.17
C GLY A 100 -4.93 -21.64 -16.56
N TRP A 101 -4.56 -20.58 -15.85
CA TRP A 101 -3.31 -20.51 -15.10
C TRP A 101 -3.37 -21.36 -13.84
N ASP A 102 -2.19 -21.67 -13.30
CA ASP A 102 -1.99 -22.31 -12.01
C ASP A 102 -1.31 -21.30 -11.07
N THR A 103 -2.05 -20.25 -10.71
CA THR A 103 -1.55 -19.16 -9.85
C THR A 103 -2.01 -19.31 -8.40
N ASP A 104 -1.35 -18.59 -7.49
CA ASP A 104 -1.67 -18.55 -6.08
C ASP A 104 -1.75 -17.11 -5.54
N ILE A 105 -2.12 -16.97 -4.27
CA ILE A 105 -2.24 -15.66 -3.63
C ILE A 105 -0.91 -14.88 -3.59
N THR A 106 0.23 -15.57 -3.51
CA THR A 106 1.55 -14.94 -3.49
C THR A 106 1.84 -14.28 -4.83
N GLU A 107 1.54 -14.97 -5.92
CA GLU A 107 1.69 -14.44 -7.28
C GLU A 107 0.69 -13.30 -7.56
N ILE A 108 -0.56 -13.40 -7.10
CA ILE A 108 -1.55 -12.31 -7.20
C ILE A 108 -1.04 -11.04 -6.48
N LEU A 109 -0.53 -11.16 -5.25
CA LEU A 109 0.04 -10.02 -4.53
C LEU A 109 1.27 -9.45 -5.27
N ALA A 110 2.12 -10.30 -5.85
CA ALA A 110 3.28 -9.88 -6.62
C ALA A 110 2.90 -9.09 -7.89
N VAL A 111 1.75 -9.39 -8.53
CA VAL A 111 1.21 -8.57 -9.64
C VAL A 111 0.89 -7.15 -9.15
N GLY A 112 0.21 -7.04 -8.02
CA GLY A 112 -0.12 -5.75 -7.43
C GLY A 112 1.12 -4.94 -7.02
N GLU A 113 2.09 -5.59 -6.37
CA GLU A 113 3.38 -4.99 -5.99
C GLU A 113 4.17 -4.51 -7.22
N ARG A 114 4.21 -5.31 -8.29
CA ARG A 114 4.84 -4.96 -9.56
C ARG A 114 4.21 -3.71 -10.17
N ARG A 115 2.87 -3.63 -10.23
CA ARG A 115 2.18 -2.44 -10.75
C ARG A 115 2.53 -1.19 -9.94
N LEU A 116 2.50 -1.28 -8.61
CA LEU A 116 2.82 -0.14 -7.73
C LEU A 116 4.26 0.35 -7.94
N ASN A 117 5.23 -0.57 -8.01
CA ASN A 117 6.63 -0.21 -8.21
C ASN A 117 6.91 0.33 -9.61
N MET A 118 6.19 -0.14 -10.64
CA MET A 118 6.28 0.44 -11.99
C MET A 118 5.76 1.89 -12.03
N LEU A 119 4.65 2.18 -11.34
CA LEU A 119 4.13 3.54 -11.19
C LEU A 119 5.09 4.41 -10.37
N ARG A 120 5.68 3.87 -9.30
CA ARG A 120 6.68 4.59 -8.50
C ARG A 120 7.94 4.89 -9.31
N ALA A 121 8.42 3.94 -10.12
CA ALA A 121 9.53 4.15 -11.03
C ALA A 121 9.23 5.22 -12.08
N PHE A 122 8.01 5.26 -12.62
CA PHE A 122 7.58 6.36 -13.48
C PHE A 122 7.66 7.70 -12.75
N ASN A 123 7.14 7.80 -11.53
CA ASN A 123 7.21 9.02 -10.73
C ASN A 123 8.65 9.46 -10.47
N SER A 124 9.54 8.53 -10.10
CA SER A 124 10.96 8.82 -9.89
C SER A 124 11.63 9.36 -11.16
N ARG A 125 11.29 8.83 -12.34
CA ARG A 125 11.77 9.35 -13.63
C ARG A 125 11.31 10.79 -13.86
N GLU A 126 10.08 11.13 -13.46
CA GLU A 126 9.52 12.48 -13.57
C GLU A 126 9.97 13.42 -12.43
N GLY A 127 10.83 12.96 -11.52
CA GLY A 127 11.35 13.77 -10.41
C GLY A 127 10.39 13.92 -9.22
N ILE A 128 9.44 13.00 -9.07
CA ILE A 128 8.53 12.91 -7.92
C ILE A 128 9.08 11.84 -6.95
N GLY A 129 9.40 12.27 -5.74
CA GLY A 129 9.92 11.42 -4.67
C GLY A 129 9.35 11.80 -3.30
N ARG A 130 10.13 11.54 -2.24
CA ARG A 130 9.76 11.73 -0.83
C ARG A 130 9.19 13.12 -0.55
N GLU A 131 9.71 14.16 -1.19
CA GLU A 131 9.29 15.55 -0.98
C GLU A 131 7.82 15.80 -1.35
N SER A 132 7.24 14.94 -2.19
CA SER A 132 5.84 15.00 -2.61
C SER A 132 4.92 14.18 -1.70
N ASP A 133 5.45 13.20 -0.97
CA ASP A 133 4.69 12.30 -0.10
C ASP A 133 4.35 12.99 1.23
N THR A 134 3.37 13.89 1.20
CA THR A 134 3.02 14.77 2.32
C THR A 134 1.54 14.71 2.69
N LEU A 135 1.20 15.26 3.87
CA LEU A 135 -0.18 15.47 4.29
C LEU A 135 -0.49 16.95 4.54
N PRO A 136 -1.77 17.37 4.39
CA PRO A 136 -2.18 18.71 4.78
C PRO A 136 -1.89 18.98 6.26
N LYS A 137 -1.25 20.13 6.57
CA LYS A 137 -0.86 20.53 7.93
C LYS A 137 -1.97 20.41 8.99
N LYS A 138 -3.24 20.50 8.60
CA LYS A 138 -4.39 20.33 9.51
C LYS A 138 -4.46 18.94 10.15
N MET A 139 -3.90 17.90 9.51
CA MET A 139 -3.89 16.53 10.05
C MET A 139 -3.05 16.42 11.32
N PHE A 140 -2.03 17.27 11.46
CA PHE A 140 -1.11 17.31 12.61
C PHE A 140 -1.44 18.43 13.61
N LYS A 141 -2.20 19.45 13.19
CA LYS A 141 -2.40 20.67 13.99
C LYS A 141 -3.82 20.89 14.51
N ARG A 142 -4.82 20.26 13.88
CA ARG A 142 -6.22 20.45 14.23
C ARG A 142 -6.82 19.13 14.70
N PRO A 143 -6.96 18.94 16.03
CA PRO A 143 -7.69 17.82 16.58
C PRO A 143 -9.13 17.78 16.05
N LEU A 144 -9.67 16.58 15.93
CA LEU A 144 -11.08 16.40 15.58
C LEU A 144 -12.01 16.87 16.73
N GLU A 145 -13.20 17.31 16.35
CA GLU A 145 -14.25 17.81 17.24
C GLU A 145 -15.63 17.29 16.75
N GLY A 146 -16.58 17.06 17.67
CA GLY A 146 -17.97 16.69 17.34
C GLY A 146 -18.33 15.21 17.48
N GLY A 147 -17.59 14.38 18.24
CA GLY A 147 -17.99 13.00 18.53
C GLY A 147 -16.94 12.08 19.18
N ARG A 148 -17.04 10.78 18.87
CA ARG A 148 -16.21 9.71 19.50
C ARG A 148 -14.72 9.79 19.20
N SER A 149 -14.33 10.60 18.23
CA SER A 149 -12.94 10.83 17.82
C SER A 149 -12.39 12.17 18.30
N ASP A 150 -13.08 12.85 19.21
CA ASP A 150 -12.65 14.16 19.71
C ASP A 150 -11.25 14.10 20.30
N GLY A 151 -10.45 15.11 19.97
CA GLY A 151 -9.04 15.19 20.35
C GLY A 151 -8.10 14.37 19.47
N TYR A 152 -8.59 13.55 18.53
CA TYR A 152 -7.70 12.77 17.67
C TYR A 152 -6.96 13.70 16.69
N VAL A 153 -5.64 13.56 16.68
CA VAL A 153 -4.70 14.25 15.79
C VAL A 153 -3.57 13.26 15.48
N LEU A 154 -2.88 13.45 14.35
CA LEU A 154 -1.66 12.70 14.06
C LEU A 154 -0.48 13.37 14.76
N ASP A 155 0.39 12.57 15.36
CA ASP A 155 1.72 13.03 15.77
C ASP A 155 2.63 13.02 14.53
N GLU A 156 3.29 14.14 14.25
CA GLU A 156 4.10 14.32 13.04
C GLU A 156 5.34 13.42 13.05
N LYS A 157 5.95 13.18 14.23
CA LYS A 157 7.13 12.32 14.33
C LYS A 157 6.78 10.84 14.20
N GLU A 158 5.68 10.41 14.82
CA GLU A 158 5.12 9.07 14.67
C GLU A 158 4.78 8.79 13.19
N TRP A 159 4.18 9.78 12.52
CA TRP A 159 3.82 9.66 11.11
C TRP A 159 5.03 9.58 10.18
N GLU A 160 6.03 10.45 10.37
CA GLU A 160 7.29 10.38 9.60
C GLU A 160 7.98 9.03 9.78
N ALA A 161 8.06 8.52 11.02
CA ALA A 161 8.64 7.20 11.28
C ALA A 161 7.87 6.07 10.57
N ALA A 162 6.53 6.14 10.54
CA ALA A 162 5.71 5.17 9.84
C ALA A 162 5.87 5.26 8.30
N LEU A 163 6.02 6.47 7.76
CA LEU A 163 6.32 6.66 6.33
C LEU A 163 7.67 6.01 5.96
N GLU A 164 8.69 6.18 6.80
CA GLU A 164 9.98 5.51 6.59
C GLU A 164 9.88 3.98 6.72
N ASP A 165 9.11 3.48 7.69
CA ASP A 165 8.86 2.04 7.83
C ASP A 165 8.16 1.46 6.60
N TYR A 166 7.19 2.19 6.04
CA TYR A 166 6.54 1.84 4.79
C TYR A 166 7.55 1.80 3.62
N TYR A 167 8.43 2.79 3.48
CA TYR A 167 9.50 2.76 2.47
C TYR A 167 10.42 1.55 2.64
N ARG A 168 10.86 1.26 3.87
CA ARG A 168 11.71 0.09 4.14
C ARG A 168 11.01 -1.22 3.78
N LEU A 169 9.70 -1.33 4.03
CA LEU A 169 8.91 -2.51 3.68
C LEU A 169 8.76 -2.66 2.15
N CYS A 170 8.55 -1.57 1.43
CA CYS A 170 8.51 -1.55 -0.03
C CYS A 170 9.90 -1.68 -0.70
N ASP A 171 10.98 -1.69 0.08
CA ASP A 171 12.37 -1.58 -0.39
C ASP A 171 12.58 -0.34 -1.26
N TRP A 172 12.12 0.79 -0.74
CA TRP A 172 12.33 2.13 -1.28
C TRP A 172 13.37 2.87 -0.43
N ASN A 173 14.14 3.75 -1.08
CA ASN A 173 15.11 4.59 -0.42
C ASN A 173 14.41 5.57 0.53
N VAL A 174 14.85 5.61 1.79
CA VAL A 174 14.19 6.42 2.82
C VAL A 174 14.33 7.92 2.57
N GLU A 175 15.43 8.37 1.95
CA GLU A 175 15.70 9.79 1.69
C GLU A 175 14.97 10.29 0.44
N THR A 176 14.96 9.49 -0.63
CA THR A 176 14.40 9.91 -1.93
C THR A 176 12.99 9.37 -2.20
N GLY A 177 12.57 8.32 -1.50
CA GLY A 177 11.32 7.61 -1.78
C GLY A 177 11.32 6.82 -3.10
N HIS A 178 12.47 6.68 -3.77
CA HIS A 178 12.58 5.92 -5.02
C HIS A 178 12.71 4.42 -4.73
N PRO A 179 12.19 3.51 -5.59
CA PRO A 179 12.40 2.08 -5.42
C PRO A 179 13.89 1.73 -5.58
N SER A 180 14.37 0.73 -4.84
CA SER A 180 15.72 0.19 -5.04
C SER A 180 15.83 -0.56 -6.38
N LEU A 181 17.04 -0.65 -6.94
CA LEU A 181 17.26 -1.48 -8.13
C LEU A 181 16.92 -2.95 -7.85
N ASN A 182 17.33 -3.47 -6.70
CA ASN A 182 17.05 -4.84 -6.27
C ASN A 182 15.54 -5.14 -6.25
N LYS A 183 14.72 -4.21 -5.74
CA LYS A 183 13.26 -4.34 -5.73
C LYS A 183 12.71 -4.44 -7.14
N LEU A 184 13.12 -3.54 -8.04
CA LEU A 184 12.67 -3.57 -9.43
C LEU A 184 13.09 -4.86 -10.14
N GLU A 185 14.33 -5.32 -9.96
CA GLU A 185 14.80 -6.59 -10.52
C GLU A 185 14.01 -7.78 -9.98
N SER A 186 13.75 -7.84 -8.67
CA SER A 186 12.97 -8.92 -8.04
C SER A 186 11.54 -9.01 -8.59
N LEU A 187 10.98 -7.89 -9.08
CA LEU A 187 9.65 -7.82 -9.68
C LEU A 187 9.66 -8.02 -11.21
N GLY A 188 10.81 -8.29 -11.82
CA GLY A 188 10.94 -8.39 -13.28
C GLY A 188 10.86 -7.04 -14.00
N LEU A 189 11.11 -5.94 -13.30
CA LEU A 189 11.09 -4.57 -13.81
C LEU A 189 12.50 -4.04 -14.12
N GLY A 190 13.57 -4.82 -13.99
CA GLY A 190 14.94 -4.33 -14.25
C GLY A 190 15.13 -3.66 -15.62
N TRP A 191 14.36 -4.09 -16.62
CA TRP A 191 14.34 -3.49 -17.97
C TRP A 191 13.92 -2.01 -17.96
N VAL A 192 13.01 -1.59 -17.06
CA VAL A 192 12.54 -0.19 -17.01
C VAL A 192 13.66 0.77 -16.64
N VAL A 193 14.63 0.30 -15.86
CA VAL A 193 15.82 1.07 -15.48
C VAL A 193 16.87 1.00 -16.59
N ALA A 194 17.15 -0.20 -17.12
CA ALA A 194 18.16 -0.41 -18.14
C ALA A 194 17.89 0.38 -19.44
N GLU A 195 16.61 0.53 -19.81
CA GLU A 195 16.19 1.23 -21.02
C GLU A 195 15.90 2.72 -20.80
N ASN A 196 16.03 3.23 -19.56
CA ASN A 196 15.69 4.60 -19.22
C ASN A 196 16.84 5.33 -18.50
N GLN A 197 17.58 6.15 -19.26
CA GLN A 197 18.73 6.89 -18.76
C GLN A 197 18.40 7.86 -17.62
N ALA A 198 17.20 8.47 -17.61
CA ALA A 198 16.81 9.36 -16.52
C ALA A 198 16.55 8.57 -15.23
N LEU A 199 15.85 7.44 -15.33
CA LEU A 199 15.57 6.58 -14.19
C LEU A 199 16.84 5.92 -13.62
N SER A 200 17.78 5.50 -14.48
CA SER A 200 19.05 4.90 -14.05
C SER A 200 19.97 5.83 -13.27
N GLN A 201 19.72 7.15 -13.29
CA GLN A 201 20.47 8.13 -12.51
C GLN A 201 19.91 8.33 -11.11
N VAL A 202 18.66 7.91 -10.87
CA VAL A 202 17.93 8.18 -9.62
C VAL A 202 17.53 6.91 -8.86
N VAL A 203 17.58 5.75 -9.52
CA VAL A 203 17.46 4.42 -8.93
C VAL A 203 18.85 3.80 -8.84
N SER A 204 19.21 3.34 -7.64
CA SER A 204 20.50 2.70 -7.33
C SER A 204 20.28 1.35 -6.67
#